data_AF-A0A387B857-F1
#
_entry.id   AF-A0A387B857-F1
#
_cell.length_a   1.000
_cell.length_b   1.000
_cell.length_c   1.000
_cell.angle_alpha   90.00
_cell.angle_beta   90.00
_cell.angle_gamma   90.00
#
_symmetry.space_group_name_H-M   'P 1'
#
loop_
_entity.id
_entity.type
_entity.pdbx_description
1 polymer ?
#
loop_
_entity_poly.entity_id
_entity_poly.type
_entity_poly.pdbx_seq_one_letter_code
_entity_poly.pdbx_strand_id
1 'polypeptide(L)'
;MDALIPPLLNGTAQGALLLLAALGLSLTFGQMGVINMAHGEFIMAGAFVAYLTQLVIPSSDISIPVALPLAFIVAGILGLLLEVSILQWMYRRPLDTLLVTVGVSLILQQAALQIFPAQGVPVEKPGWLDGQIDVFGYGWPSRQLFTIVLAAVCVVALAAWLKYSPFGRRIRATVQNRDLAETLGVSTRRVDRLTFFVGSGLAGVAGVAASLIGGTNSQMGAQYIIPAFLVVVAGGIGQIKGAIIAAWVVGVALAFFAQWTTGSLAQVLAFVLVVVFLQLRPQGLFTVRTRGLA
;
A
#
# COMPACT_ATOMS: atom_id res chain seq x y z
N MET A 1 4.62 3.86 -32.74
CA MET A 1 4.05 4.41 -31.49
C MET A 1 3.40 3.29 -30.66
N ASP A 2 2.94 2.23 -31.32
CA ASP A 2 2.27 1.06 -30.76
C ASP A 2 3.09 0.26 -29.74
N ALA A 3 4.43 0.32 -29.78
CA ALA A 3 5.29 -0.39 -28.82
C ALA A 3 5.44 0.32 -27.46
N LEU A 4 5.21 1.64 -27.39
CA LEU A 4 5.41 2.44 -26.17
C LEU A 4 4.13 2.65 -25.36
N ILE A 5 2.97 2.58 -26.02
CA ILE A 5 1.66 2.79 -25.40
C ILE A 5 1.34 1.71 -24.36
N PRO A 6 1.48 0.39 -24.64
CA PRO A 6 1.14 -0.64 -23.67
C PRO A 6 1.98 -0.57 -22.37
N PRO A 7 3.32 -0.40 -22.40
CA PRO A 7 4.12 -0.25 -21.17
C PRO A 7 3.75 0.98 -20.35
N LEU A 8 3.43 2.10 -21.01
CA LEU A 8 2.98 3.31 -20.31
C LEU A 8 1.65 3.06 -19.59
N LEU A 9 0.65 2.50 -20.28
CA LEU A 9 -0.67 2.25 -19.70
C LEU A 9 -0.61 1.19 -18.60
N ASN A 10 0.01 0.04 -18.86
CA ASN A 10 0.20 -1.00 -17.83
C ASN A 10 1.04 -0.49 -16.66
N GLY A 11 2.08 0.29 -16.93
CA GLY A 11 2.93 0.90 -15.92
C GLY A 11 2.20 1.91 -15.05
N THR A 12 1.26 2.68 -15.61
CA THR A 12 0.40 3.57 -14.80
C THR A 12 -0.50 2.79 -13.85
N ALA A 13 -1.07 1.67 -14.30
CA ALA A 13 -1.90 0.81 -13.47
C ALA A 13 -1.10 0.10 -12.39
N GLN A 14 0.09 -0.39 -12.73
CA GLN A 14 1.02 -0.99 -11.77
C GLN A 14 1.51 0.04 -10.75
N GLY A 15 1.76 1.28 -11.19
CA GLY A 15 2.06 2.40 -10.31
C GLY A 15 0.90 2.77 -9.39
N ALA A 16 -0.35 2.71 -9.86
CA ALA A 16 -1.52 2.92 -9.01
C ALA A 16 -1.69 1.83 -7.94
N LEU A 17 -1.40 0.57 -8.28
CA LEU A 17 -1.40 -0.52 -7.31
C LEU A 17 -0.29 -0.34 -6.25
N LEU A 18 0.92 0.01 -6.69
CA LEU A 18 2.03 0.34 -5.79
C LEU A 18 1.73 1.56 -4.92
N LEU A 19 1.02 2.55 -5.46
CA LEU A 19 0.58 3.72 -4.72
C LEU A 19 -0.40 3.32 -3.62
N LEU A 20 -1.41 2.49 -3.91
CA LEU A 20 -2.34 1.99 -2.89
C LEU A 20 -1.60 1.28 -1.75
N ALA A 21 -0.65 0.40 -2.08
CA ALA A 21 0.19 -0.28 -1.11
C ALA A 21 1.09 0.70 -0.32
N ALA A 22 1.66 1.70 -0.98
CA ALA A 22 2.56 2.67 -0.38
C ALA A 22 1.83 3.75 0.44
N LEU A 23 0.55 4.06 0.17
CA LEU A 23 -0.19 5.09 0.91
C LEU A 23 -0.35 4.72 2.39
N GLY A 24 -0.76 3.48 2.66
CA GLY A 24 -0.91 2.97 4.01
C GLY A 24 0.42 2.98 4.76
N LEU A 25 1.48 2.46 4.11
CA LEU A 25 2.83 2.44 4.63
C LEU A 25 3.43 3.84 4.84
N SER A 26 3.18 4.78 3.93
CA SER A 26 3.62 6.17 4.03
C SER A 26 2.98 6.89 5.22
N LEU A 27 1.73 6.56 5.54
CA LEU A 27 1.01 7.16 6.65
C LEU A 27 1.58 6.66 7.99
N THR A 28 1.74 5.35 8.16
CA THR A 28 2.26 4.75 9.40
C THR A 28 3.74 5.10 9.61
N PHE A 29 4.55 4.96 8.56
CA PHE A 29 5.98 5.28 8.63
C PHE A 29 6.22 6.78 8.80
N GLY A 30 5.45 7.61 8.09
CA GLY A 30 5.54 9.08 8.19
C GLY A 30 5.21 9.64 9.56
N GLN A 31 4.34 8.97 10.32
CA GLN A 31 4.01 9.40 11.67
C GLN A 31 4.98 8.86 12.73
N MET A 32 5.25 7.57 12.69
CA MET A 32 5.90 6.86 13.81
C MET A 32 7.39 6.62 13.59
N GLY A 33 7.89 6.74 12.35
CA GLY A 33 9.27 6.39 12.02
C GLY A 33 9.56 4.89 12.15
N VAL A 34 8.51 4.06 12.23
CA VAL A 34 8.61 2.62 12.38
C VAL A 34 8.35 1.93 11.04
N ILE A 35 9.27 1.07 10.63
CA ILE A 35 9.13 0.26 9.43
C ILE A 35 8.38 -1.01 9.80
N ASN A 36 7.22 -1.24 9.15
CA ASN A 36 6.40 -2.42 9.37
C ASN A 36 6.47 -3.35 8.14
N MET A 37 7.24 -4.44 8.23
CA MET A 37 7.34 -5.41 7.14
C MET A 37 6.09 -6.30 7.04
N ALA A 38 5.31 -6.45 8.12
CA ALA A 38 4.04 -7.18 8.09
C ALA A 38 2.94 -6.45 7.31
N HIS A 39 3.17 -5.20 6.86
CA HIS A 39 2.19 -4.44 6.09
C HIS A 39 1.79 -5.15 4.78
N GLY A 40 2.70 -5.91 4.17
CA GLY A 40 2.39 -6.74 3.00
C GLY A 40 1.32 -7.79 3.29
N GLU A 41 1.30 -8.35 4.50
CA GLU A 41 0.33 -9.37 4.89
C GLU A 41 -1.08 -8.79 5.07
N PHE A 42 -1.21 -7.48 5.29
CA PHE A 42 -2.50 -6.81 5.28
C PHE A 42 -3.06 -6.66 3.85
N ILE A 43 -2.18 -6.53 2.85
CA ILE A 43 -2.55 -6.61 1.43
C ILE A 43 -3.05 -8.03 1.11
N MET A 44 -2.33 -9.05 1.57
CA MET A 44 -2.77 -10.45 1.43
C MET A 44 -4.13 -10.67 2.10
N ALA A 45 -4.32 -10.20 3.35
CA ALA A 45 -5.60 -10.32 4.05
C ALA A 45 -6.75 -9.66 3.26
N GLY A 46 -6.53 -8.48 2.70
CA GLY A 46 -7.51 -7.81 1.85
C GLY A 46 -7.88 -8.60 0.59
N ALA A 47 -6.91 -9.25 -0.05
CA ALA A 47 -7.14 -10.12 -1.19
C ALA A 47 -8.02 -11.33 -0.83
N PHE A 48 -7.74 -11.98 0.31
CA PHE A 48 -8.58 -13.09 0.80
C PHE A 48 -9.95 -12.64 1.29
N VAL A 49 -10.10 -11.42 1.81
CA VAL A 49 -11.43 -10.86 2.12
C VAL A 49 -12.27 -10.72 0.86
N ALA A 50 -11.68 -10.31 -0.27
CA ALA A 50 -12.40 -10.28 -1.55
C ALA A 50 -12.89 -11.67 -1.96
N TYR A 51 -12.03 -12.68 -1.86
CA TYR A 51 -12.40 -14.06 -2.13
C TYR A 51 -13.50 -14.58 -1.20
N LEU A 52 -13.35 -14.41 0.12
CA LEU A 52 -14.34 -14.83 1.11
C LEU A 52 -15.69 -14.14 0.90
N THR A 53 -15.68 -12.87 0.51
CA THR A 53 -16.91 -12.12 0.22
C THR A 53 -17.64 -12.72 -0.99
N GLN A 54 -16.93 -13.23 -2.00
CA GLN A 54 -17.53 -13.92 -3.15
C GLN A 54 -18.17 -15.26 -2.79
N LEU A 55 -17.60 -15.99 -1.84
CA LEU A 55 -18.20 -17.23 -1.36
C LEU A 55 -19.54 -16.99 -0.67
N VAL A 56 -19.70 -15.85 0.02
CA VAL A 56 -20.94 -15.48 0.71
C VAL A 56 -21.93 -14.78 -0.22
N ILE A 57 -21.42 -13.97 -1.16
CA ILE A 57 -22.20 -13.19 -2.12
C ILE A 57 -21.76 -13.63 -3.53
N PRO A 58 -22.43 -14.63 -4.13
CA PRO A 58 -22.04 -15.18 -5.44
C PRO A 58 -22.14 -14.18 -6.59
N SER A 59 -22.90 -13.08 -6.42
CA SER A 59 -22.99 -12.02 -7.42
C SER A 59 -21.72 -11.17 -7.40
N SER A 60 -20.84 -11.40 -8.39
CA SER A 60 -19.57 -10.68 -8.58
C SER A 60 -19.72 -9.15 -8.64
N ASP A 61 -20.85 -8.64 -9.16
CA ASP A 61 -21.15 -7.20 -9.25
C ASP A 61 -21.32 -6.52 -7.89
N ILE A 62 -21.78 -7.26 -6.87
CA ILE A 62 -22.03 -6.74 -5.52
C ILE A 62 -20.89 -7.09 -4.58
N SER A 63 -20.24 -8.24 -4.78
CA SER A 63 -19.19 -8.73 -3.88
C SER A 63 -17.98 -7.79 -3.83
N ILE A 64 -17.55 -7.19 -4.94
CA ILE A 64 -16.38 -6.30 -4.96
C ILE A 64 -16.63 -4.96 -4.23
N PRO A 65 -17.74 -4.22 -4.49
CA PRO A 65 -18.06 -3.03 -3.72
C PRO A 65 -18.20 -3.29 -2.22
N VAL A 66 -18.69 -4.46 -1.81
CA VAL A 66 -18.80 -4.86 -0.40
C VAL A 66 -17.45 -5.32 0.18
N ALA A 67 -16.61 -5.96 -0.64
CA ALA A 67 -15.28 -6.40 -0.24
C ALA A 67 -14.35 -5.23 0.09
N LEU A 68 -14.46 -4.09 -0.60
CA LEU A 68 -13.62 -2.91 -0.32
C LEU A 68 -13.72 -2.41 1.14
N PRO A 69 -14.91 -2.06 1.68
CA PRO A 69 -15.03 -1.64 3.07
C PRO A 69 -14.74 -2.78 4.05
N LEU A 70 -15.11 -4.02 3.73
CA LEU A 70 -14.78 -5.17 4.58
C LEU A 70 -13.27 -5.40 4.67
N ALA A 71 -12.55 -5.34 3.55
CA ALA A 71 -11.10 -5.49 3.51
C ALA A 71 -10.42 -4.35 4.28
N PHE A 72 -10.92 -3.12 4.15
CA PHE A 72 -10.44 -1.99 4.95
C PHE A 72 -10.61 -2.24 6.46
N ILE A 73 -11.77 -2.73 6.88
CA ILE A 73 -12.05 -3.00 8.30
C ILE A 73 -11.19 -4.17 8.81
N VAL A 74 -11.15 -5.29 8.10
CA VAL A 74 -10.41 -6.49 8.51
C VAL A 74 -8.91 -6.19 8.58
N ALA A 75 -8.34 -5.61 7.53
CA ALA A 75 -6.93 -5.25 7.51
C ALA A 75 -6.61 -4.17 8.55
N GLY A 76 -7.51 -3.20 8.75
CA GLY A 76 -7.40 -2.21 9.81
C GLY A 76 -7.40 -2.82 11.21
N ILE A 77 -8.27 -3.79 11.49
CA ILE A 77 -8.30 -4.53 12.76
C ILE A 77 -7.00 -5.32 12.95
N LEU A 78 -6.52 -6.04 11.93
CA LEU A 78 -5.25 -6.76 12.00
C LEU A 78 -4.08 -5.82 12.30
N GLY A 79 -4.05 -4.65 11.65
CA GLY A 79 -3.09 -3.59 11.95
C GLY A 79 -3.19 -3.09 13.39
N LEU A 80 -4.40 -2.79 13.86
CA LEU A 80 -4.63 -2.34 15.22
C LEU A 80 -4.22 -3.41 16.26
N LEU A 81 -4.48 -4.68 15.98
CA LEU A 81 -4.05 -5.79 16.82
C LEU A 81 -2.52 -5.87 16.88
N LEU A 82 -1.83 -5.77 15.75
CA LEU A 82 -0.37 -5.72 15.70
C LEU A 82 0.19 -4.56 16.53
N GLU A 83 -0.42 -3.38 16.39
CA GLU A 83 -0.04 -2.19 17.12
C GLU A 83 -0.17 -2.36 18.64
N VAL A 84 -1.34 -2.80 19.09
CA VAL A 84 -1.67 -2.92 20.52
C VAL A 84 -0.96 -4.11 21.15
N SER A 85 -0.73 -5.21 20.44
CA SER A 85 -0.08 -6.39 21.02
C SER A 85 1.43 -6.20 21.11
N ILE A 86 2.06 -5.68 20.05
CA ILE A 86 3.51 -5.79 19.85
C ILE A 86 4.13 -4.39 19.73
N LEU A 87 3.73 -3.61 18.73
CA LEU A 87 4.49 -2.42 18.33
C LEU A 87 4.48 -1.32 19.39
N GLN A 88 3.42 -1.22 20.20
CA GLN A 88 3.34 -0.22 21.26
C GLN A 88 4.49 -0.31 22.28
N TRP A 89 5.15 -1.46 22.38
CA TRP A 89 6.27 -1.71 23.29
C TRP A 89 7.64 -1.42 22.67
N MET A 90 7.70 -1.22 21.35
CA MET A 90 8.95 -1.29 20.57
C MET A 90 9.31 0.00 19.83
N TYR A 91 8.54 1.09 19.97
CA TYR A 91 8.79 2.36 19.25
C TYR A 91 10.21 2.91 19.38
N ARG A 92 10.88 2.70 20.52
CA ARG A 92 12.24 3.22 20.76
C ARG A 92 13.34 2.34 20.15
N ARG A 93 12.97 1.24 19.48
CA ARG A 93 13.89 0.24 18.93
C ARG A 93 13.48 -0.12 17.49
N PRO A 94 13.85 0.71 16.50
CA PRO A 94 13.39 0.54 15.12
C PRO A 94 13.89 -0.77 14.49
N LEU A 95 15.11 -1.21 14.82
CA LEU A 95 15.66 -2.49 14.34
C LEU A 95 14.91 -3.69 14.93
N ASP A 96 14.59 -3.66 16.22
CA ASP A 96 13.80 -4.72 16.87
C ASP A 96 12.41 -4.79 16.23
N THR A 97 11.82 -3.64 15.89
CA THR A 97 10.50 -3.60 15.25
C THR A 97 10.52 -4.20 13.85
N LEU A 98 11.56 -3.94 13.05
CA LEU A 98 11.78 -4.60 11.77
C LEU A 98 11.81 -6.12 11.93
N LEU A 99 12.65 -6.62 12.85
CA LEU A 99 12.80 -8.05 13.09
C LEU A 99 11.49 -8.71 13.51
N VAL A 100 10.76 -8.09 14.43
CA VAL A 100 9.48 -8.63 14.92
C VAL A 100 8.40 -8.58 13.85
N THR A 101 8.30 -7.51 13.06
CA THR A 101 7.30 -7.45 11.98
C THR A 101 7.60 -8.43 10.85
N VAL A 102 8.87 -8.76 10.59
CA VAL A 102 9.21 -9.89 9.71
C VAL A 102 8.71 -11.21 10.31
N GLY A 103 8.94 -11.46 11.60
CA GLY A 103 8.43 -12.66 12.28
C GLY A 103 6.90 -12.76 12.25
N VAL A 104 6.19 -11.66 12.48
CA VAL A 104 4.73 -11.59 12.32
C VAL A 104 4.32 -11.87 10.88
N SER A 105 5.05 -11.36 9.89
CA SER A 105 4.73 -11.63 8.48
C SER A 105 4.79 -13.13 8.17
N LEU A 106 5.80 -13.84 8.68
CA LEU A 106 5.95 -15.29 8.50
C LEU A 106 4.81 -16.07 9.18
N ILE A 107 4.38 -15.63 10.37
CA ILE A 107 3.25 -16.25 11.08
C ILE A 107 1.95 -16.05 10.29
N LEU A 108 1.68 -14.83 9.80
CA LEU A 108 0.47 -14.54 9.03
C LEU A 108 0.46 -15.27 7.68
N GLN A 109 1.61 -15.31 7.00
CA GLN A 109 1.80 -16.07 5.77
C GLN A 109 1.54 -17.56 5.99
N GLN A 110 2.09 -18.14 7.06
CA GLN A 110 1.89 -19.55 7.38
C GLN A 110 0.44 -19.85 7.79
N ALA A 111 -0.21 -18.94 8.52
CA ALA A 111 -1.62 -19.05 8.84
C ALA A 111 -2.48 -19.02 7.56
N ALA A 112 -2.18 -18.13 6.62
CA ALA A 112 -2.88 -18.08 5.34
C ALA A 112 -2.70 -19.37 4.51
N LEU A 113 -1.51 -19.97 4.51
CA LEU A 113 -1.25 -21.27 3.87
C LEU A 113 -2.01 -22.44 4.51
N GLN A 114 -2.39 -22.34 5.79
CA GLN A 114 -3.18 -23.37 6.47
C GLN A 114 -4.68 -23.18 6.27
N ILE A 115 -5.15 -21.93 6.18
CA ILE A 115 -6.58 -21.60 6.07
C ILE A 115 -7.05 -21.65 4.61
N PHE A 116 -6.21 -21.17 3.68
CA PHE A 116 -6.57 -21.01 2.27
C PHE A 116 -5.80 -21.98 1.37
N PRO A 117 -6.35 -22.29 0.19
CA PRO A 117 -5.64 -23.12 -0.79
C PRO A 117 -4.26 -22.53 -1.14
N ALA A 118 -3.24 -23.38 -1.14
CA ALA A 118 -1.88 -22.98 -1.50
C ALA A 118 -1.76 -22.56 -2.97
N GLN A 119 -2.59 -23.13 -3.85
CA GLN A 119 -2.77 -22.65 -5.21
C GLN A 119 -3.70 -21.44 -5.15
N GLY A 120 -3.18 -20.29 -5.55
CA GLY A 120 -3.92 -19.03 -5.53
C GLY A 120 -5.28 -19.14 -6.20
N VAL A 121 -6.32 -18.60 -5.56
CA VAL A 121 -7.68 -18.66 -6.06
C VAL A 121 -7.98 -17.37 -6.83
N PRO A 122 -8.48 -17.44 -8.07
CA PRO A 122 -8.88 -16.24 -8.80
C PRO A 122 -10.10 -15.61 -8.12
N VAL A 123 -10.11 -14.28 -8.05
CA VAL A 123 -11.28 -13.50 -7.62
C VAL A 123 -12.06 -13.17 -8.89
N GLU A 124 -13.33 -13.59 -8.94
CA GLU A 124 -14.17 -13.35 -10.10
C GLU A 124 -14.36 -11.85 -10.30
N LYS A 125 -14.21 -11.40 -11.54
CA LYS A 125 -14.40 -9.99 -11.88
C LYS A 125 -15.89 -9.73 -12.12
N PRO A 126 -16.42 -8.60 -11.65
CA PRO A 126 -17.76 -8.18 -11.99
C PRO A 126 -17.90 -7.89 -13.50
N GLY A 127 -19.11 -7.96 -14.03
CA GLY A 127 -19.37 -7.80 -15.47
C GLY A 127 -18.95 -6.43 -16.00
N TRP A 128 -19.04 -5.39 -15.16
CA TRP A 128 -18.56 -4.04 -15.47
C TRP A 128 -17.03 -3.90 -15.49
N LEU A 129 -16.28 -4.90 -15.02
CA LEU A 129 -14.81 -4.99 -15.10
C LEU A 129 -14.31 -6.04 -16.10
N ASP A 130 -15.20 -6.72 -16.82
CA ASP A 130 -14.81 -7.76 -17.78
C ASP A 130 -14.31 -7.18 -19.12
N GLY A 131 -14.76 -5.97 -19.44
CA GLY A 131 -14.43 -5.27 -20.69
C GLY A 131 -13.01 -4.69 -20.77
N GLN A 132 -12.69 -4.22 -21.97
CA GLN A 132 -11.48 -3.47 -22.31
C GLN A 132 -11.88 -2.16 -22.99
N ILE A 133 -11.05 -1.12 -22.84
CA ILE A 133 -11.22 0.16 -23.50
C ILE A 133 -10.10 0.29 -24.52
N ASP A 134 -10.45 0.46 -25.79
CA ASP A 134 -9.45 0.68 -26.84
C ASP A 134 -8.85 2.07 -26.71
N VAL A 135 -7.55 2.11 -26.41
CA VAL A 135 -6.75 3.32 -26.35
C VAL A 135 -5.66 3.19 -27.41
N PHE A 136 -5.78 3.95 -28.50
CA PHE A 136 -4.85 3.92 -29.64
C PHE A 136 -4.56 2.50 -30.18
N GLY A 137 -5.59 1.66 -30.28
CA GLY A 137 -5.48 0.27 -30.76
C GLY A 137 -5.01 -0.75 -29.73
N TYR A 138 -4.78 -0.33 -28.47
CA TYR A 138 -4.53 -1.22 -27.35
C TYR A 138 -5.78 -1.38 -26.47
N GLY A 139 -6.29 -2.60 -26.36
CA GLY A 139 -7.40 -2.95 -25.48
C GLY A 139 -6.98 -2.90 -24.01
N TRP A 140 -7.09 -1.73 -23.38
CA TRP A 140 -6.68 -1.52 -22.00
C TRP A 140 -7.70 -2.15 -21.04
N PRO A 141 -7.33 -3.12 -20.19
CA PRO A 141 -8.29 -3.79 -19.33
C PRO A 141 -8.95 -2.84 -18.33
N SER A 142 -10.28 -2.85 -18.24
CA SER A 142 -11.05 -1.98 -17.35
C SER A 142 -10.68 -2.13 -15.86
N ARG A 143 -10.22 -3.31 -15.45
CA ARG A 143 -9.65 -3.59 -14.11
C ARG A 143 -8.48 -2.69 -13.74
N GLN A 144 -7.60 -2.42 -14.70
CA GLN A 144 -6.44 -1.54 -14.49
C GLN A 144 -6.88 -0.08 -14.32
N LEU A 145 -7.85 0.36 -15.12
CA LEU A 145 -8.46 1.68 -14.98
C LEU A 145 -9.16 1.82 -13.62
N PHE A 146 -9.88 0.79 -13.17
CA PHE A 146 -10.50 0.75 -11.86
C PHE A 146 -9.48 0.88 -10.73
N THR A 147 -8.33 0.19 -10.81
CA THR A 147 -7.24 0.36 -9.83
C THR A 147 -6.72 1.80 -9.79
N ILE A 148 -6.60 2.47 -10.94
CA ILE A 148 -6.18 3.88 -11.02
C ILE A 148 -7.21 4.80 -10.35
N VAL A 149 -8.49 4.61 -10.67
CA VAL A 149 -9.59 5.39 -10.08
C VAL A 149 -9.65 5.15 -8.57
N LEU A 150 -9.55 3.90 -8.12
CA LEU A 150 -9.53 3.53 -6.70
C LEU A 150 -8.35 4.17 -5.97
N ALA A 151 -7.15 4.14 -6.56
CA ALA A 151 -5.98 4.81 -6.02
C ALA A 151 -6.20 6.33 -5.89
N ALA A 152 -6.74 6.98 -6.92
CA ALA A 152 -7.04 8.41 -6.89
C ALA A 152 -8.07 8.75 -5.79
N VAL A 153 -9.13 7.95 -5.66
CA VAL A 153 -10.15 8.10 -4.60
C VAL A 153 -9.51 7.96 -3.22
N CYS A 154 -8.69 6.93 -2.99
CA CYS A 154 -8.00 6.72 -1.72
C CYS A 154 -7.03 7.86 -1.39
N VAL A 155 -6.27 8.37 -2.37
CA VAL A 155 -5.40 9.54 -2.19
C VAL A 155 -6.20 10.76 -1.77
N VAL A 156 -7.28 11.08 -2.51
CA VAL A 156 -8.11 12.26 -2.25
C VAL A 156 -8.79 12.13 -0.88
N ALA A 157 -9.35 10.97 -0.56
CA ALA A 157 -9.98 10.69 0.72
C ALA A 157 -8.99 10.83 1.88
N LEU A 158 -7.80 10.22 1.78
CA LEU A 158 -6.76 10.32 2.80
C LEU A 158 -6.25 11.76 2.95
N ALA A 159 -5.98 12.45 1.85
CA ALA A 159 -5.51 13.83 1.87
C ALA A 159 -6.56 14.78 2.47
N ALA A 160 -7.83 14.60 2.13
CA ALA A 160 -8.94 15.35 2.71
C ALA A 160 -9.09 15.06 4.20
N TRP A 161 -9.02 13.79 4.61
CA TRP A 161 -9.07 13.39 6.01
C TRP A 161 -7.91 14.00 6.81
N LEU A 162 -6.68 13.95 6.30
CA LEU A 162 -5.53 14.57 6.97
C LEU A 162 -5.65 16.10 7.01
N LYS A 163 -6.13 16.76 5.95
CA LYS A 163 -6.20 18.22 5.89
C LYS A 163 -7.33 18.78 6.76
N TYR A 164 -8.54 18.21 6.67
CA TYR A 164 -9.75 18.80 7.22
C TYR A 164 -10.19 18.19 8.56
N SER A 165 -9.75 16.98 8.93
CA SER A 165 -10.19 16.35 10.18
C SER A 165 -9.41 16.83 11.42
N PRO A 166 -10.03 16.79 12.62
CA PRO A 166 -9.33 17.00 13.88
C PRO A 166 -8.25 15.93 14.14
N PHE A 167 -8.44 14.71 13.64
CA PHE A 167 -7.44 13.64 13.75
C PHE A 167 -6.17 13.98 12.96
N GLY A 168 -6.32 14.51 11.74
CA GLY A 168 -5.17 14.97 10.95
C GLY A 168 -4.36 16.08 11.64
N ARG A 169 -5.04 16.98 12.38
CA ARG A 169 -4.35 17.98 13.23
C ARG A 169 -3.57 17.32 14.37
N ARG A 170 -4.15 16.32 15.04
CA ARG A 170 -3.48 15.56 16.10
C ARG A 170 -2.26 14.79 15.58
N ILE A 171 -2.38 14.12 14.43
CA ILE A 171 -1.25 13.43 13.77
C ILE A 171 -0.08 14.40 13.52
N ARG A 172 -0.36 15.59 12.95
CA ARG A 172 0.70 16.59 12.72
C ARG A 172 1.32 17.09 14.03
N ALA A 173 0.52 17.31 15.06
CA ALA A 173 1.03 17.72 16.37
C ALA A 173 1.96 16.65 16.97
N THR A 174 1.58 15.37 16.89
CA THR A 174 2.39 14.26 17.40
C THR A 174 3.68 14.05 16.62
N VAL A 175 3.69 14.33 15.32
CA VAL A 175 4.90 14.27 14.48
C VAL A 175 5.87 15.42 14.77
N GLN A 176 5.35 16.61 15.07
CA GLN A 176 6.18 17.77 15.37
C GLN A 176 6.85 17.66 16.74
N ASN A 177 6.09 17.36 17.79
CA ASN A 177 6.62 17.15 19.13
C ASN A 177 5.64 16.29 19.94
N ARG A 178 6.00 15.01 20.13
CA ARG A 178 5.18 14.03 20.83
C ARG A 178 4.92 14.43 22.28
N ASP A 179 5.96 14.82 23.01
CA ASP A 179 5.86 15.13 24.44
C ASP A 179 5.00 16.38 24.68
N LEU A 180 5.19 17.43 23.86
CA LEU A 180 4.36 18.62 23.93
C LEU A 180 2.89 18.31 23.61
N ALA A 181 2.62 17.48 22.60
CA ALA A 181 1.25 17.09 22.26
C ALA A 181 0.55 16.37 23.42
N GLU A 182 1.27 15.53 24.18
CA GLU A 182 0.73 14.86 25.37
C GLU A 182 0.38 15.86 26.49
N THR A 183 1.23 16.88 26.72
CA THR A 183 0.93 17.93 27.72
C THR A 183 -0.31 18.75 27.37
N LEU A 184 -0.65 18.85 26.08
CA LEU A 184 -1.85 19.53 25.58
C LEU A 184 -3.09 18.62 25.53
N GLY A 185 -3.02 17.43 26.13
CA GLY A 185 -4.14 16.48 26.23
C GLY A 185 -4.36 15.61 24.98
N VAL A 186 -3.44 15.60 24.02
CA VAL A 186 -3.50 14.69 22.87
C VAL A 186 -3.01 13.31 23.29
N SER A 187 -3.91 12.33 23.27
CA SER A 187 -3.54 10.94 23.52
C SER A 187 -2.79 10.34 22.34
N THR A 188 -1.46 10.47 22.31
CA THR A 188 -0.55 9.94 21.27
C THR A 188 -0.84 8.47 20.93
N ARG A 189 -1.02 7.61 21.94
CA ARG A 189 -1.38 6.20 21.76
C ARG A 189 -2.65 5.98 20.95
N ARG A 190 -3.68 6.82 21.10
CA ARG A 190 -4.91 6.71 20.28
C ARG A 190 -4.67 7.19 18.86
N VAL A 191 -3.82 8.20 18.69
CA VAL A 191 -3.42 8.70 17.37
C VAL A 191 -2.66 7.60 16.62
N ASP A 192 -1.67 6.98 17.25
CA ASP A 192 -0.89 5.86 16.68
C ASP A 192 -1.80 4.70 16.27
N ARG A 193 -2.64 4.20 17.19
CA ARG A 193 -3.62 3.13 16.93
C ARG A 193 -4.54 3.41 15.75
N LEU A 194 -5.08 4.63 15.67
CA LEU A 194 -5.98 4.99 14.57
C LEU A 194 -5.22 5.12 13.25
N THR A 195 -4.02 5.69 13.27
CA THR A 195 -3.16 5.78 12.09
C THR A 195 -2.79 4.39 11.57
N PHE A 196 -2.50 3.45 12.47
CA PHE A 196 -2.22 2.07 12.12
C PHE A 196 -3.45 1.37 11.53
N PHE A 197 -4.63 1.57 12.13
CA PHE A 197 -5.89 1.06 11.59
C PHE A 197 -6.16 1.58 10.17
N VAL A 198 -6.04 2.89 9.95
CA VAL A 198 -6.28 3.50 8.63
C VAL A 198 -5.21 3.06 7.62
N GLY A 199 -3.94 3.03 8.04
CA GLY A 199 -2.83 2.61 7.18
C GLY A 199 -2.97 1.15 6.72
N SER A 200 -3.21 0.24 7.65
CA SER A 200 -3.45 -1.17 7.30
C SER A 200 -4.77 -1.38 6.56
N GLY A 201 -5.80 -0.59 6.85
CA GLY A 201 -7.05 -0.63 6.08
C GLY A 201 -6.85 -0.28 4.60
N LEU A 202 -6.05 0.75 4.31
CA LEU A 202 -5.66 1.09 2.93
C LEU A 202 -4.87 -0.03 2.25
N ALA A 203 -4.03 -0.75 3.00
CA ALA A 203 -3.35 -1.95 2.50
C ALA A 203 -4.35 -3.06 2.13
N GLY A 204 -5.39 -3.27 2.94
CA GLY A 204 -6.47 -4.19 2.62
C GLY A 204 -7.19 -3.83 1.32
N VAL A 205 -7.46 -2.54 1.09
CA VAL A 205 -8.03 -2.04 -0.17
C VAL A 205 -7.10 -2.29 -1.35
N ALA A 206 -5.78 -2.12 -1.16
CA ALA A 206 -4.78 -2.48 -2.16
C ALA A 206 -4.82 -3.98 -2.48
N GLY A 207 -5.09 -4.83 -1.48
CA GLY A 207 -5.27 -6.27 -1.62
C GLY A 207 -6.43 -6.66 -2.53
N VAL A 208 -7.58 -6.01 -2.37
CA VAL A 208 -8.74 -6.20 -3.27
C VAL A 208 -8.40 -5.80 -4.70
N ALA A 209 -7.70 -4.69 -4.89
CA ALA A 209 -7.27 -4.26 -6.21
C ALA A 209 -6.24 -5.23 -6.84
N ALA A 210 -5.30 -5.74 -6.04
CA ALA A 210 -4.29 -6.71 -6.47
C ALA A 210 -4.95 -8.03 -6.90
N SER A 211 -5.95 -8.51 -6.14
CA SER A 211 -6.61 -9.78 -6.42
C SER A 211 -7.44 -9.76 -7.71
N LEU A 212 -7.99 -8.60 -8.07
CA LEU A 212 -8.66 -8.42 -9.37
C LEU A 212 -7.70 -8.54 -10.56
N ILE A 213 -6.41 -8.23 -10.38
CA ILE A 213 -5.41 -8.29 -11.45
C ILE A 213 -4.77 -9.68 -11.52
N GLY A 214 -4.25 -10.17 -10.39
CA GLY A 214 -3.38 -11.35 -10.31
C GLY A 214 -3.94 -12.52 -9.48
N GLY A 215 -5.17 -12.44 -9.00
CA GLY A 215 -5.75 -13.43 -8.08
C GLY A 215 -5.21 -13.32 -6.66
N THR A 216 -5.67 -14.23 -5.79
CA THR A 216 -5.15 -14.37 -4.43
C THR A 216 -3.91 -15.27 -4.40
N ASN A 217 -2.96 -15.00 -3.51
CA ASN A 217 -1.85 -15.89 -3.22
C ASN A 217 -1.37 -15.63 -1.78
N SER A 218 -1.18 -16.68 -0.99
CA SER A 218 -0.72 -16.58 0.40
C SER A 218 0.69 -15.98 0.55
N GLN A 219 1.44 -15.76 -0.53
CA GLN A 219 2.76 -15.12 -0.51
C GLN A 219 2.77 -13.76 -1.23
N MET A 220 1.61 -13.23 -1.63
CA MET A 220 1.54 -11.98 -2.39
C MET A 220 2.03 -10.77 -1.58
N GLY A 221 1.90 -10.79 -0.25
CA GLY A 221 2.34 -9.69 0.61
C GLY A 221 3.81 -9.33 0.44
N ALA A 222 4.67 -10.35 0.42
CA ALA A 222 6.11 -10.21 0.20
C ALA A 222 6.47 -9.57 -1.16
N GLN A 223 5.65 -9.79 -2.19
CA GLN A 223 5.88 -9.25 -3.53
C GLN A 223 5.64 -7.73 -3.61
N TYR A 224 4.75 -7.20 -2.76
CA TYR A 224 4.37 -5.79 -2.78
C TYR A 224 5.09 -4.95 -1.72
N ILE A 225 5.50 -5.54 -0.59
CA ILE A 225 6.06 -4.75 0.52
C ILE A 225 7.37 -4.06 0.18
N ILE A 226 8.29 -4.73 -0.53
CA ILE A 226 9.60 -4.16 -0.90
C ILE A 226 9.42 -3.01 -1.89
N PRO A 227 8.70 -3.17 -3.03
CA PRO A 227 8.44 -2.05 -3.94
C PRO A 227 7.67 -0.90 -3.28
N ALA A 228 6.67 -1.20 -2.43
CA ALA A 228 5.92 -0.17 -1.73
C ALA A 228 6.81 0.64 -0.77
N PHE A 229 7.70 -0.03 -0.02
CA PHE A 229 8.66 0.66 0.85
C PHE A 229 9.60 1.57 0.05
N LEU A 230 10.13 1.09 -1.07
CA LEU A 230 10.97 1.89 -1.96
C LEU A 230 10.25 3.11 -2.52
N VAL A 231 8.98 2.98 -2.88
CA VAL A 231 8.13 4.09 -3.31
C VAL A 231 7.97 5.12 -2.19
N VAL A 232 7.76 4.70 -0.94
CA VAL A 232 7.64 5.61 0.21
C VAL A 232 8.95 6.36 0.45
N VAL A 233 10.10 5.67 0.42
CA VAL A 233 11.41 6.28 0.66
C VAL A 233 11.80 7.20 -0.49
N ALA A 234 11.63 6.77 -1.75
CA ALA A 234 11.91 7.57 -2.93
C ALA A 234 10.99 8.79 -3.03
N GLY A 235 9.71 8.65 -2.67
CA GLY A 235 8.76 9.76 -2.62
C GLY A 235 9.08 10.78 -1.52
N GLY A 236 9.65 10.32 -0.42
CA GLY A 236 9.87 11.11 0.78
C GLY A 236 8.88 10.71 1.87
N ILE A 237 9.41 10.40 3.06
CA ILE A 237 8.67 9.83 4.18
C ILE A 237 7.55 10.79 4.60
N GLY A 238 6.31 10.29 4.60
CA GLY A 238 5.12 11.06 5.00
C GLY A 238 4.63 12.09 3.95
N GLN A 239 5.20 12.10 2.74
CA GLN A 239 4.81 13.03 1.67
C GLN A 239 3.96 12.34 0.61
N ILE A 240 2.63 12.47 0.71
CA ILE A 240 1.67 11.87 -0.24
C ILE A 240 1.98 12.26 -1.69
N LYS A 241 2.32 13.53 -1.95
CA LYS A 241 2.68 14.01 -3.30
C LYS A 241 3.88 13.28 -3.88
N GLY A 242 4.89 13.04 -3.04
CA GLY A 242 6.09 12.31 -3.43
C GLY A 242 5.79 10.84 -3.70
N ALA A 243 4.98 10.20 -2.87
CA ALA A 243 4.54 8.83 -3.06
C ALA A 243 3.80 8.64 -4.40
N ILE A 244 2.96 9.59 -4.83
CA ILE A 244 2.26 9.54 -6.13
C ILE A 244 3.26 9.51 -7.29
N ILE A 245 4.22 10.45 -7.29
CA ILE A 245 5.20 10.55 -8.37
C ILE A 245 6.13 9.34 -8.37
N ALA A 246 6.63 8.93 -7.20
CA ALA A 246 7.50 7.77 -7.06
C ALA A 246 6.79 6.48 -7.50
N ALA A 247 5.55 6.26 -7.08
CA ALA A 247 4.79 5.08 -7.46
C ALA A 247 4.55 5.01 -8.98
N TRP A 248 4.22 6.15 -9.60
CA TRP A 248 4.03 6.23 -11.03
C TRP A 248 5.33 5.95 -11.80
N VAL A 249 6.44 6.59 -11.42
CA VAL A 249 7.75 6.38 -12.05
C VAL A 249 8.22 4.93 -11.88
N VAL A 250 8.11 4.37 -10.69
CA VAL A 250 8.51 2.97 -10.41
C VAL A 250 7.61 1.99 -11.16
N GLY A 251 6.30 2.23 -11.21
CA GLY A 251 5.35 1.39 -11.96
C GLY A 251 5.61 1.42 -13.47
N VAL A 252 5.86 2.60 -14.02
CA VAL A 252 6.24 2.76 -15.43
C VAL A 252 7.58 2.07 -15.70
N ALA A 253 8.60 2.28 -14.85
CA ALA A 253 9.88 1.62 -15.00
C ALA A 253 9.75 0.08 -14.98
N LEU A 254 8.96 -0.47 -14.06
CA LEU A 254 8.68 -1.90 -14.00
C LEU A 254 8.05 -2.44 -15.29
N ALA A 255 7.03 -1.76 -15.81
CA ALA A 255 6.36 -2.19 -17.03
C ALA A 255 7.27 -2.10 -18.28
N PHE A 256 8.09 -1.06 -18.37
CA PHE A 256 9.09 -0.93 -19.44
C PHE A 256 10.17 -2.00 -19.34
N PHE A 257 10.74 -2.23 -18.16
CA PHE A 257 11.75 -3.28 -17.99
C PHE A 257 11.15 -4.67 -18.25
N ALA A 258 9.91 -4.93 -17.82
CA ALA A 258 9.23 -6.19 -18.05
C ALA A 258 8.97 -6.47 -19.54
N GLN A 259 8.77 -5.44 -20.36
CA GLN A 259 8.60 -5.61 -21.81
C GLN A 259 9.90 -6.06 -22.51
N TRP A 260 11.06 -5.61 -22.02
CA TRP A 260 12.37 -5.87 -22.66
C TRP A 260 13.10 -7.06 -22.03
N THR A 261 12.65 -7.53 -20.87
CA THR A 261 13.35 -8.55 -20.07
C THR A 261 12.35 -9.58 -19.51
N THR A 262 12.63 -10.14 -18.33
CA THR A 262 11.71 -11.02 -17.60
C THR A 262 11.13 -10.28 -16.39
N GLY A 263 9.98 -10.71 -15.88
CA GLY A 263 9.34 -10.09 -14.72
C GLY A 263 10.27 -9.99 -13.50
N SER A 264 11.05 -11.04 -13.23
CA SER A 264 12.02 -11.05 -12.13
C SER A 264 13.19 -10.08 -12.37
N LEU A 265 13.72 -10.02 -13.60
CA LEU A 265 14.82 -9.10 -13.92
C LEU A 265 14.34 -7.63 -13.90
N ALA A 266 13.10 -7.37 -14.32
CA ALA A 266 12.48 -6.06 -14.23
C ALA A 266 12.37 -5.56 -12.78
N GLN A 267 12.04 -6.43 -11.84
CA GLN A 267 12.03 -6.10 -10.41
C GLN A 267 13.44 -5.71 -9.91
N VAL A 268 14.47 -6.47 -10.30
CA VAL A 268 15.86 -6.16 -9.95
C VAL A 268 16.30 -4.82 -10.55
N LEU A 269 16.00 -4.57 -11.83
CA LEU A 269 16.36 -3.31 -12.49
C LEU A 269 15.64 -2.12 -11.87
N ALA A 270 14.35 -2.25 -11.55
CA ALA A 270 13.61 -1.20 -10.85
C ALA A 270 14.16 -0.95 -9.44
N PHE A 271 14.55 -2.02 -8.73
CA PHE A 271 15.21 -1.91 -7.43
C PHE A 271 16.53 -1.11 -7.54
N VAL A 272 17.41 -1.49 -8.48
CA VAL A 272 18.67 -0.79 -8.74
C VAL A 272 18.43 0.67 -9.11
N LEU A 273 17.44 0.96 -9.95
CA LEU A 273 17.06 2.32 -10.33
C LEU A 273 16.69 3.16 -9.10
N VAL A 274 15.88 2.63 -8.19
CA VAL A 274 15.52 3.36 -6.95
C VAL A 274 16.73 3.52 -6.03
N VAL A 275 17.58 2.50 -5.89
CA VAL A 275 18.80 2.59 -5.08
C VAL A 275 19.73 3.68 -5.61
N VAL A 276 19.99 3.73 -6.91
CA VAL A 276 20.80 4.78 -7.55
C VAL A 276 20.16 6.15 -7.36
N PHE A 277 18.84 6.25 -7.53
CA PHE A 277 18.10 7.49 -7.27
C PHE A 277 18.28 7.97 -5.82
N LEU A 278 18.19 7.07 -4.84
CA LEU A 278 18.38 7.40 -3.42
C LEU A 278 19.84 7.75 -3.09
N GLN A 279 20.82 7.16 -3.76
CA GLN A 279 22.22 7.59 -3.61
C GLN A 279 22.42 9.03 -4.08
N LEU A 280 21.75 9.44 -5.16
CA LEU A 280 21.80 10.81 -5.67
C LEU A 280 20.94 11.78 -4.85
N ARG A 281 19.81 11.31 -4.31
CA ARG A 281 18.83 12.09 -3.55
C ARG A 281 18.39 11.34 -2.28
N PRO A 282 19.22 11.34 -1.22
CA PRO A 282 18.96 10.55 0.00
C PRO A 282 17.74 11.03 0.78
N GLN A 283 17.29 12.27 0.57
CA GLN A 283 16.10 12.83 1.22
C GLN A 283 14.79 12.50 0.49
N GLY A 284 14.84 11.78 -0.65
CA GLY A 284 13.68 11.52 -1.51
C GLY A 284 13.31 12.71 -2.42
N LEU A 285 12.20 12.56 -3.14
CA LEU A 285 11.63 13.58 -4.04
C LEU A 285 11.19 14.85 -3.30
N PHE A 286 10.55 14.68 -2.15
CA PHE A 286 10.07 15.79 -1.31
C PHE A 286 10.53 15.62 0.12
N THR A 287 11.02 16.72 0.68
CA THR A 287 11.61 16.73 2.02
C THR A 287 10.72 17.54 2.96
N VAL A 288 10.55 17.06 4.19
CA VAL A 288 9.92 17.86 5.24
C VAL A 288 10.94 18.93 5.63
N ARG A 289 10.72 20.18 5.21
CA ARG A 289 11.51 21.32 5.71
C ARG A 289 11.17 21.52 7.19
N THR A 290 11.90 20.85 8.08
CA THR A 290 12.01 21.31 9.45
C THR A 290 12.84 22.60 9.41
N ARG A 291 12.25 23.71 9.85
CA ARG A 291 13.03 24.92 10.17
C ARG A 291 13.88 24.58 11.39
N GLY A 292 15.01 23.92 11.16
CA GLY A 292 16.08 23.88 12.14
C GLY A 292 16.60 25.30 12.29
N LEU A 293 16.36 25.89 13.46
CA LEU A 293 17.17 27.01 13.92
C LEU A 293 18.54 26.42 14.21
N ALA A 294 19.38 26.37 13.19
CA ALA A 294 20.83 26.31 13.37
C ALA A 294 21.32 27.73 13.66
#